data_AF-A0A9E4E9G5-F1
#
_entry.id   AF-A0A9E4E9G5-F1
#
_cell.length_a   1.000
_cell.length_b   1.000
_cell.length_c   1.000
_cell.angle_alpha   90.00
_cell.angle_beta   90.00
_cell.angle_gamma   90.00
#
_symmetry.space_group_name_H-M   'P 1'
#
loop_
_entity.id
_entity.type
_entity.pdbx_description
1 polymer ?
#
loop_
_entity_poly.entity_id
_entity_poly.type
_entity_poly.pdbx_seq_one_letter_code
_entity_poly.pdbx_strand_id
1 'polypeptide(L)'
;MSNSLTVRDIDPSDKSWLRRESRSVGISMEELVRRLIHEKRTKTECPPLPSEVFARYFGEEHGVDLPIESNFRFRPVSFTEED
;
A
#
# COMPACT_ATOMS: atom_id res chain seq x y z
N MET A 1 13.89 1.37 13.29
CA MET A 1 13.93 0.05 12.63
C MET A 1 14.29 0.28 11.17
N SER A 2 15.38 -0.28 10.68
CA SER A 2 15.84 -0.10 9.29
C SER A 2 14.94 -0.90 8.36
N ASN A 3 14.10 -0.24 7.56
CA ASN A 3 13.18 -0.90 6.65
C ASN A 3 13.89 -1.13 5.30
N SER A 4 14.58 -2.28 5.16
CA SER A 4 15.28 -2.64 3.93
C SER A 4 14.42 -3.57 3.06
N LEU A 5 14.28 -3.24 1.79
CA LEU A 5 13.62 -4.07 0.78
C LEU A 5 14.68 -4.55 -0.22
N THR A 6 14.72 -5.85 -0.49
CA THR A 6 15.56 -6.42 -1.55
C THR A 6 14.67 -6.85 -2.71
N VAL A 7 14.98 -6.34 -3.91
CA VAL A 7 14.34 -6.80 -5.14
C VAL A 7 15.28 -7.81 -5.79
N ARG A 8 14.81 -9.06 -5.93
CA ARG A 8 15.51 -10.11 -6.67
C ARG A 8 15.03 -10.10 -8.12
N ASP A 9 15.90 -10.53 -9.03
CA ASP A 9 15.57 -10.73 -10.45
C ASP A 9 15.06 -9.49 -11.21
N ILE A 10 15.71 -8.34 -10.98
CA ILE A 10 15.52 -7.17 -11.86
C ILE A 10 16.09 -7.47 -13.24
N ASP A 11 15.32 -7.12 -14.28
CA ASP A 11 15.76 -7.20 -15.67
C ASP A 11 17.11 -6.48 -15.86
N PRO A 12 18.10 -7.12 -16.50
CA PRO A 12 19.39 -6.48 -16.79
C PRO A 12 19.28 -5.11 -17.48
N SER A 13 18.29 -4.90 -18.36
CA SER A 13 18.06 -3.62 -19.04
C SER A 13 17.70 -2.54 -18.03
N ASP A 14 16.76 -2.82 -17.14
CA ASP A 14 16.27 -1.88 -16.15
C ASP A 14 17.36 -1.54 -15.13
N LYS A 15 18.13 -2.55 -14.72
CA LYS A 15 19.31 -2.34 -13.86
C LYS A 15 20.35 -1.44 -14.52
N SER A 16 20.57 -1.62 -15.83
CA SER A 16 21.53 -0.80 -16.58
C SER A 16 21.04 0.65 -16.72
N TRP A 17 19.75 0.83 -16.93
CA TRP A 17 19.10 2.14 -16.98
C TRP A 17 19.19 2.85 -15.63
N LEU A 18 18.82 2.19 -14.53
CA LEU A 18 18.92 2.73 -13.17
C LEU A 18 20.34 3.19 -12.82
N ARG A 19 21.36 2.42 -13.21
CA ARG A 19 22.77 2.80 -13.01
C ARG A 19 23.17 4.03 -13.82
N ARG A 20 22.70 4.14 -15.06
CA ARG A 20 23.00 5.28 -15.93
C ARG A 20 22.34 6.54 -15.38
N GLU A 21 21.08 6.42 -15.02
CA GLU A 21 20.27 7.51 -14.48
C GLU A 21 20.84 8.02 -13.15
N SER A 22 21.20 7.11 -12.23
CA SER A 22 21.73 7.52 -10.92
C SER A 22 23.06 8.27 -11.06
N ARG A 23 23.90 7.87 -12.03
CA ARG A 23 25.13 8.58 -12.35
C ARG A 23 24.88 9.95 -12.95
N SER A 24 23.89 10.08 -13.84
CA SER A 24 23.50 11.36 -14.44
C SER A 24 23.06 12.37 -13.38
N VAL A 25 22.32 11.90 -12.37
CA VAL A 25 21.81 12.74 -11.27
C VAL A 25 22.85 12.93 -10.14
N GLY A 26 23.94 12.15 -10.14
CA GLY A 26 25.00 12.23 -9.13
C GLY A 26 24.62 11.63 -7.77
N ILE A 27 23.69 10.67 -7.74
CA ILE A 27 23.23 10.01 -6.51
C ILE A 27 23.45 8.50 -6.56
N SER A 28 23.36 7.84 -5.40
CA SER A 28 23.39 6.37 -5.36
C SER A 28 22.15 5.79 -6.05
N MET A 29 22.32 4.61 -6.64
CA MET A 29 21.22 3.90 -7.30
C MET A 29 20.07 3.59 -6.32
N GLU A 30 20.40 3.28 -5.06
CA GLU A 30 19.41 3.06 -4.00
C GLU A 30 18.59 4.32 -3.71
N GLU A 31 19.25 5.47 -3.60
CA GLU A 31 18.58 6.75 -3.35
C GLU A 31 17.69 7.16 -4.53
N LEU A 32 18.14 6.91 -5.77
CA LEU A 32 17.30 7.11 -6.95
C LEU A 32 16.02 6.27 -6.88
N VAL A 33 16.14 4.97 -6.58
CA VAL A 33 14.99 4.08 -6.45
C VAL A 33 14.06 4.52 -5.32
N ARG A 34 14.62 4.95 -4.18
CA ARG A 34 13.84 5.49 -3.05
C ARG A 34 12.99 6.69 -3.48
N ARG A 35 13.57 7.61 -4.25
CA ARG A 35 12.86 8.78 -4.79
C ARG A 35 11.77 8.39 -5.78
N LEU A 36 12.05 7.47 -6.70
CA LEU A 36 11.05 6.97 -7.66
C LEU A 36 9.85 6.33 -6.95
N ILE A 37 10.09 5.50 -5.92
CA ILE A 37 9.02 4.91 -5.12
C ILE A 37 8.23 5.99 -4.39
N HIS A 38 8.90 6.96 -3.77
CA HIS A 38 8.24 8.05 -3.06
C HIS A 38 7.38 8.90 -4.00
N GLU A 39 7.92 9.28 -5.16
CA GLU A 39 7.21 10.03 -6.19
C GLU A 39 6.01 9.25 -6.74
N LYS A 40 6.16 7.94 -6.95
CA LYS A 40 5.03 7.12 -7.36
C LYS A 40 3.98 7.00 -6.27
N ARG A 41 4.35 6.92 -4.99
CA ARG A 41 3.40 6.91 -3.88
C ARG A 41 2.66 8.24 -3.71
N THR A 42 3.30 9.37 -4.03
CA THR A 42 2.64 10.68 -3.94
C THR A 42 1.79 10.98 -5.17
N LYS A 43 2.19 10.50 -6.36
CA LYS A 43 1.45 10.70 -7.62
C LYS A 43 0.34 9.69 -7.86
N THR A 44 0.53 8.44 -7.44
CA THR A 44 -0.51 7.40 -7.47
C THR A 44 -1.38 7.70 -6.27
N GLU A 45 -2.43 8.49 -6.51
CA GLU A 45 -3.53 8.84 -5.60
C GLU A 45 -3.36 8.20 -4.23
N CYS A 46 -2.90 8.97 -3.23
CA CYS A 46 -2.96 8.52 -1.85
C CYS A 46 -4.39 8.04 -1.61
N PRO A 47 -4.63 6.72 -1.50
CA PRO A 47 -5.98 6.25 -1.24
C PRO A 47 -6.41 6.96 0.05
N PRO A 48 -7.63 7.50 0.10
CA PRO A 48 -8.08 8.23 1.26
C PRO A 48 -7.81 7.38 2.49
N LEU A 49 -7.23 7.99 3.52
CA LEU A 49 -6.93 7.27 4.75
C LEU A 49 -8.22 6.59 5.21
N PRO A 50 -8.17 5.36 5.77
CA PRO A 50 -9.39 4.71 6.24
C PRO A 50 -10.23 5.65 7.12
N SER A 51 -9.59 6.46 7.98
CA SER A 51 -10.25 7.49 8.77
C SER A 51 -10.98 8.57 7.94
N GLU A 52 -10.40 9.01 6.82
CA GLU A 52 -11.04 9.97 5.90
C GLU A 52 -12.22 9.34 5.17
N VAL A 53 -12.10 8.07 4.81
CA VAL A 53 -13.22 7.28 4.25
C VAL A 53 -14.34 7.19 5.27
N PHE A 54 -14.04 6.80 6.51
CA PHE A 54 -15.01 6.72 7.60
C PHE A 54 -15.68 8.08 7.86
N ALA A 55 -14.91 9.17 7.97
CA ALA A 55 -15.48 10.51 8.16
C ALA A 55 -16.39 10.96 6.99
N ARG A 56 -16.05 10.60 5.75
CA ARG A 56 -16.87 10.92 4.58
C ARG A 56 -18.22 10.17 4.58
N TYR A 57 -18.24 8.91 5.02
CA TYR A 57 -19.46 8.09 5.01
C TYR A 57 -20.32 8.24 6.27
N PHE A 58 -19.70 8.48 7.43
CA PHE A 58 -20.39 8.52 8.72
C PHE A 58 -20.53 9.94 9.30
N GLY A 59 -19.89 10.95 8.70
CA GLY A 59 -19.97 12.36 9.10
C GLY A 59 -19.06 12.73 10.29
N GLU A 60 -19.24 13.95 10.82
CA GLU A 60 -18.56 14.43 12.05
C GLU A 60 -19.09 13.75 13.33
N GLU A 61 -20.20 13.02 13.25
CA GLU A 61 -20.76 12.32 14.41
C GLU A 61 -19.86 11.15 14.80
N HIS A 62 -19.30 11.28 16.01
CA HIS A 62 -18.26 10.43 16.56
C HIS A 62 -18.79 9.03 16.86
N GLY A 63 -18.59 8.10 15.91
CA GLY A 63 -18.68 6.67 16.17
C GLY A 63 -20.11 6.16 16.44
N VAL A 64 -20.56 5.22 15.62
CA VAL A 64 -21.72 4.42 15.98
C VAL A 64 -21.24 3.36 16.97
N ASP A 65 -21.81 3.34 18.17
CA ASP A 65 -21.64 2.21 19.09
C ASP A 65 -22.27 0.97 18.44
N LEU A 66 -21.41 0.14 17.85
CA LEU A 66 -21.84 -1.14 17.34
C LEU A 66 -22.19 -2.01 18.56
N PRO A 67 -23.38 -2.62 18.60
CA PRO A 67 -23.71 -3.53 19.68
C PRO A 67 -22.64 -4.62 19.72
N ILE A 68 -22.09 -4.87 20.92
CA ILE A 68 -21.20 -6.00 21.14
C ILE A 68 -22.06 -7.24 20.95
N GLU A 69 -22.06 -7.80 19.74
CA GLU A 69 -22.75 -9.04 19.50
C GLU A 69 -22.08 -10.12 20.33
N SER A 70 -22.81 -10.65 21.31
CA SER A 70 -22.34 -11.68 22.22
C SER A 70 -21.94 -12.92 21.41
N ASN A 71 -20.64 -13.12 21.23
CA ASN A 71 -20.02 -14.31 20.65
C ASN A 71 -20.68 -14.80 19.35
N PHE A 72 -20.50 -14.06 18.25
CA PHE A 72 -20.63 -14.69 16.93
C PHE A 72 -19.55 -15.76 16.80
N ARG A 73 -19.95 -17.02 17.04
CA ARG A 73 -19.23 -18.16 16.45
C ARG A 73 -19.28 -17.93 14.96
N PHE A 74 -18.20 -17.42 14.38
CA PHE A 74 -18.04 -17.27 12.94
C PHE A 74 -18.34 -18.63 12.31
N ARG A 75 -19.54 -18.78 11.74
CA ARG A 75 -19.90 -19.98 10.99
C ARG A 75 -19.54 -19.64 9.55
N PRO A 76 -18.48 -20.24 8.98
CA PRO A 76 -18.10 -19.96 7.61
C PRO A 76 -19.30 -20.26 6.70
N VAL A 77 -19.62 -19.32 5.81
CA VAL A 77 -20.66 -19.51 4.80
C VAL A 77 -20.21 -20.66 3.91
N SER A 78 -20.85 -21.82 4.08
CA SER A 78 -20.72 -22.93 3.14
C SER A 78 -21.61 -22.65 1.95
N PHE A 79 -21.01 -22.29 0.82
CA PHE A 79 -21.69 -22.32 -0.46
C PHE A 79 -21.96 -23.80 -0.76
N THR A 80 -23.20 -24.22 -0.56
CA THR A 80 -23.68 -25.47 -1.15
C THR A 80 -24.18 -25.08 -2.52
N GLU A 81 -23.44 -25.50 -3.54
CA GLU A 81 -23.92 -25.55 -4.93
C GLU A 81 -25.09 -26.53 -4.92
N GLU A 82 -26.31 -26.03 -5.06
CA GLU A 82 -27.46 -26.85 -5.44
C GLU A 82 -27.78 -26.57 -6.90
N ASP A 83 -27.78 -27.65 -7.67
CA ASP A 83 -28.16 -27.78 -9.10
C ASP A 83 -29.58 -27.27 -9.41
#